data_AF-A0A2A8ZYH4-F1
#
_entry.id   AF-A0A2A8ZYH4-F1
#
_cell.length_a   1.000
_cell.length_b   1.000
_cell.length_c   1.000
_cell.angle_alpha   90.00
_cell.angle_beta   90.00
_cell.angle_gamma   90.00
#
_symmetry.space_group_name_H-M   'P 1'
#
loop_
_entity.id
_entity.type
_entity.pdbx_description
1 polymer ?
#
loop_
_entity_poly.entity_id
_entity_poly.type
_entity_poly.pdbx_seq_one_letter_code
_entity_poly.pdbx_strand_id
1 'polypeptide(L)'
;MSVKALVIGVSNYFMDGAPNLPFCKNDIEAMAKSLENGLGLKKSNIITCGGTGDVIKEDFDNALARMASITNEEDVLLFYFSGHGQNFDQQHHLILSDDFISTNELIKSLERIPAKSKVVFLDCCYSGNYSIEDLVSAEVNQMITEFHGKGYAVFSSSNAEQVSYGHPDKPISIFTSFLCDAFESKLIVKKGKVSLNDVHKLVKLYLDIWNKKNPTMQQYPIFKRNMGGTIFFKVDDYKPFYTAKVYFDSDQYIIYEVEPAHTGNCKRYGVKVILKEPLSFEEISKVSIEIRDKVKTAEVYKTQQSFERWNGKLANIIWIYFGFDESDMKRSNFICHTTWCDNNQNKDWWYNVDGSNKFMIKDTHFNVYAYYESLKMITKDNTGDKEKLMLAVKEISRTMLKSAEEVISFYNEYINGLISEANFIEQIEPVLSKIEEFFMASTELDIAPIDLQDWMQKYLNIFGTIHDFTFYYNEKYLAQRTPENRKACMEMTIKNYYTNLEEIVEFES
;
A
#
# COMPACT_ATOMS: atom_id res chain seq x y z
N MET A 1 12.99 -1.48 11.77
CA MET A 1 13.37 -0.44 10.81
C MET A 1 13.49 0.90 11.54
N SER A 2 14.70 1.46 11.64
CA SER A 2 14.90 2.85 12.06
C SER A 2 15.11 3.72 10.83
N VAL A 3 14.75 4.99 10.89
CA VAL A 3 15.04 5.96 9.83
C VAL A 3 16.22 6.83 10.26
N LYS A 4 17.18 7.03 9.37
CA LYS A 4 18.37 7.89 9.51
C LYS A 4 18.30 8.98 8.46
N ALA A 5 18.58 10.23 8.83
CA ALA A 5 18.44 11.36 7.91
C ALA A 5 19.69 12.24 7.87
N LEU A 6 20.21 12.50 6.68
CA LEU A 6 21.27 13.47 6.42
C LEU A 6 20.66 14.66 5.67
N VAL A 7 20.68 15.83 6.30
CA VAL A 7 20.06 17.07 5.81
C VAL A 7 21.18 18.08 5.57
N ILE A 8 21.39 18.44 4.31
CA ILE A 8 22.47 19.35 3.90
C ILE A 8 21.85 20.56 3.20
N GLY A 9 22.32 21.75 3.54
CA GLY A 9 21.92 22.99 2.89
C GLY A 9 23.09 23.93 2.73
N VAL A 10 23.26 24.53 1.55
CA VAL A 10 24.39 25.41 1.23
C VAL A 10 23.84 26.81 0.97
N SER A 11 24.19 27.78 1.82
CA SER A 11 23.72 29.17 1.69
C SER A 11 24.78 30.13 1.20
N ASN A 12 26.04 29.87 1.52
CA ASN A 12 27.16 30.75 1.18
C ASN A 12 28.06 30.07 0.15
N TYR A 13 28.44 30.82 -0.87
CA TYR A 13 29.27 30.34 -1.96
C TYR A 13 30.50 31.24 -2.13
N PHE A 14 31.66 30.62 -2.26
CA PHE A 14 32.94 31.30 -2.46
C PHE A 14 33.41 31.25 -3.92
N MET A 15 32.76 30.42 -4.73
CA MET A 15 33.05 30.27 -6.15
C MET A 15 32.41 31.39 -6.99
N ASP A 16 33.16 31.90 -7.96
CA ASP A 16 32.67 32.92 -8.89
C ASP A 16 31.44 32.41 -9.67
N GLY A 17 30.40 33.25 -9.74
CA GLY A 17 29.17 32.93 -10.48
C GLY A 17 28.08 32.21 -9.68
N ALA A 18 28.34 31.81 -8.44
CA ALA A 18 27.33 31.23 -7.54
C ALA A 18 26.85 32.26 -6.50
N PRO A 19 25.65 32.84 -6.62
CA PRO A 19 25.13 33.80 -5.64
C PRO A 19 24.69 33.11 -4.34
N ASN A 20 24.80 33.80 -3.21
CA ASN A 20 24.33 33.27 -1.92
C ASN A 20 22.82 33.00 -1.90
N LEU A 21 22.43 31.88 -1.28
CA LEU A 21 21.05 31.43 -1.07
C LEU A 21 20.73 31.39 0.44
N PRO A 22 20.47 32.55 1.07
CA PRO A 22 20.37 32.65 2.54
C PRO A 22 19.19 31.86 3.14
N PHE A 23 18.27 31.33 2.32
CA PHE A 23 17.15 30.52 2.78
C PHE A 23 17.51 29.04 3.01
N CYS A 24 18.58 28.50 2.41
CA CYS A 24 18.93 27.07 2.54
C CYS A 24 19.24 26.64 3.98
N LYS A 25 19.78 27.53 4.82
CA LYS A 25 19.91 27.28 6.27
C LYS A 25 18.56 27.11 6.98
N ASN A 26 17.54 27.84 6.54
CA ASN A 26 16.19 27.72 7.10
C ASN A 26 15.51 26.44 6.57
N ASP A 27 15.83 26.03 5.34
CA ASP A 27 15.40 24.74 4.78
C ASP A 27 15.90 23.56 5.64
N ILE A 28 17.17 23.60 6.07
CA ILE A 28 17.74 22.58 6.98
C ILE A 28 16.92 22.49 8.28
N GLU A 29 16.63 23.63 8.91
CA GLU A 29 15.87 23.68 10.15
C GLU A 29 14.43 23.18 9.96
N ALA A 30 13.76 23.60 8.89
CA ALA A 30 12.40 23.18 8.56
C ALA A 30 12.32 21.68 8.25
N MET A 31 13.27 21.16 7.47
CA MET A 31 13.35 19.76 7.11
C MET A 31 13.64 18.88 8.33
N ALA A 32 14.64 19.23 9.14
CA ALA A 32 14.93 18.50 10.38
C ALA A 32 13.71 18.45 11.31
N LYS A 33 13.03 19.59 11.48
CA LYS A 33 11.82 19.70 12.31
C LYS A 33 10.66 18.85 11.77
N SER A 34 10.40 18.86 10.46
CA SER A 34 9.31 18.08 9.87
C SER A 34 9.59 16.58 9.88
N LEU A 35 10.85 16.16 9.78
CA LEU A 35 11.25 14.76 9.98
C LEU A 35 11.02 14.30 11.43
N GLU A 36 11.31 15.16 12.42
CA GLU A 36 11.00 14.87 13.84
C GLU A 36 9.48 14.81 14.08
N ASN A 37 8.73 15.85 13.68
CA ASN A 37 7.32 15.99 14.02
C ASN A 37 6.38 15.16 13.14
N GLY A 38 6.68 15.06 11.85
CA GLY A 38 5.85 14.39 10.85
C GLY A 38 6.17 12.91 10.76
N LEU A 39 7.45 12.56 10.57
CA LEU A 39 7.87 11.16 10.43
C LEU A 39 8.32 10.49 11.73
N GLY A 40 8.36 11.22 12.86
CA GLY A 40 8.67 10.67 14.17
C GLY A 40 10.14 10.30 14.38
N LEU A 41 11.07 10.88 13.61
CA LEU A 41 12.50 10.61 13.77
C LEU A 41 13.02 11.14 15.10
N LYS A 42 13.89 10.37 15.75
CA LYS A 42 14.67 10.87 16.89
C LYS A 42 15.71 11.86 16.38
N LYS A 43 15.91 12.98 17.08
CA LYS A 43 16.96 13.95 16.79
C LYS A 43 18.36 13.33 16.64
N SER A 44 18.69 12.30 17.41
CA SER A 44 19.96 11.57 17.31
C SER A 44 20.16 10.80 16.00
N ASN A 45 19.09 10.60 15.23
CA ASN A 45 19.12 9.97 13.91
C ASN A 45 19.17 10.99 12.76
N ILE A 46 19.18 12.29 13.07
CA ILE A 46 19.24 13.37 12.07
C ILE A 46 20.61 14.04 12.17
N ILE A 47 21.36 14.04 11.07
CA ILE A 47 22.61 14.78 10.92
C ILE A 47 22.32 15.96 10.00
N THR A 48 22.63 17.16 10.47
CA THR A 48 22.51 18.39 9.68
C THR A 48 23.90 18.94 9.33
N CYS A 49 24.10 19.42 8.11
CA CYS A 49 25.30 20.11 7.65
C CYS A 49 24.92 21.43 6.96
N GLY A 50 25.64 22.52 7.26
CA GLY A 50 25.37 23.85 6.67
C GLY A 50 24.52 24.81 7.51
N GLY A 51 24.35 24.55 8.81
CA GLY A 51 23.58 25.44 9.70
C GLY A 51 24.15 26.86 9.85
N THR A 52 25.45 27.05 9.61
CA THR A 52 26.11 28.38 9.54
C THR A 52 26.07 28.99 8.13
N GLY A 53 25.61 28.23 7.14
CA GLY A 53 25.50 28.60 5.74
C GLY A 53 26.61 28.08 4.84
N ASP A 54 27.78 27.76 5.40
CA ASP A 54 28.92 27.20 4.66
C ASP A 54 28.88 25.67 4.68
N VAL A 55 29.17 25.04 3.54
CA VAL A 55 29.42 23.60 3.42
C VAL A 55 30.56 23.43 2.43
N ILE A 56 31.78 23.26 2.94
CA ILE A 56 32.92 22.93 2.08
C ILE A 56 32.96 21.43 1.77
N LYS A 57 33.73 21.04 0.75
CA LYS A 57 33.85 19.63 0.33
C LYS A 57 34.20 18.68 1.48
N GLU A 58 35.13 19.08 2.34
CA GLU A 58 35.54 18.31 3.52
C GLU A 58 34.37 18.07 4.50
N ASP A 59 33.56 19.10 4.78
CA ASP A 59 32.41 19.01 5.67
C ASP A 59 31.33 18.08 5.10
N PHE A 60 31.09 18.16 3.79
CA PHE A 60 30.16 17.28 3.09
C PHE A 60 30.58 15.81 3.19
N ASP A 61 31.84 15.52 2.87
CA ASP A 61 32.37 14.15 2.89
C ASP A 61 32.38 13.58 4.33
N ASN A 62 32.73 14.41 5.33
CA ASN A 62 32.64 14.05 6.74
C ASN A 62 31.20 13.75 7.18
N ALA A 63 30.23 14.54 6.72
CA ALA A 63 28.81 14.33 7.04
C ALA A 63 28.27 13.02 6.44
N LEU A 64 28.65 12.72 5.18
CA LEU A 64 28.34 11.44 4.54
C LEU A 64 28.98 10.25 5.26
N ALA A 65 30.27 10.32 5.57
CA ALA A 65 30.98 9.26 6.28
C ALA A 65 30.36 9.01 7.67
N ARG A 66 30.01 10.08 8.39
CA ARG A 66 29.31 9.98 9.68
C ARG A 66 27.94 9.32 9.52
N MET A 67 27.16 9.70 8.51
CA MET A 67 25.86 9.06 8.26
C MET A 67 26.02 7.57 7.95
N ALA A 68 26.98 7.21 7.08
CA ALA A 68 27.28 5.83 6.76
C ALA A 68 27.65 5.01 8.01
N SER A 69 28.40 5.61 8.96
CA SER A 69 28.82 4.93 10.19
C SER A 69 27.68 4.60 11.17
N ILE A 70 26.51 5.22 11.04
CA ILE A 70 25.36 5.05 11.96
C ILE A 70 24.15 4.37 11.31
N THR A 71 24.28 3.94 10.05
CA THR A 71 23.22 3.32 9.25
C THR A 71 23.49 1.83 9.10
N ASN A 72 22.46 1.00 9.32
CA ASN A 72 22.55 -0.46 9.20
C ASN A 72 21.65 -1.01 8.08
N GLU A 73 21.85 -2.26 7.70
CA GLU A 73 21.14 -2.92 6.58
C GLU A 73 19.60 -2.93 6.70
N GLU A 74 19.05 -2.80 7.91
CA GLU A 74 17.60 -2.76 8.18
C GLU A 74 17.03 -1.33 8.28
N ASP A 75 17.88 -0.31 8.14
CA ASP A 75 17.50 1.09 8.25
C ASP A 75 17.01 1.67 6.91
N VAL A 76 16.25 2.76 7.00
CA VAL A 76 15.95 3.64 5.86
C VAL A 76 16.86 4.85 5.96
N LEU A 77 17.62 5.13 4.90
CA LEU A 77 18.42 6.34 4.77
C LEU A 77 17.63 7.40 4.00
N LEU A 78 17.41 8.55 4.63
CA LEU A 78 16.93 9.78 4.02
C LEU A 78 18.11 10.70 3.77
N PHE A 79 18.28 11.14 2.53
CA PHE A 79 19.21 12.20 2.16
C PHE A 79 18.41 13.39 1.64
N TYR A 80 18.71 14.58 2.12
CA TYR A 80 18.12 15.82 1.65
C TYR A 80 19.21 16.85 1.37
N PHE A 81 19.11 17.52 0.22
CA PHE A 81 19.99 18.61 -0.18
C PHE A 81 19.18 19.84 -0.61
N SER A 82 19.57 21.03 -0.14
CA SER A 82 19.09 22.34 -0.64
C SER A 82 20.27 23.24 -1.01
N GLY A 83 20.23 23.81 -2.22
CA GLY A 83 21.27 24.71 -2.71
C GLY A 83 21.24 24.86 -4.23
N HIS A 84 22.36 25.32 -4.79
CA HIS A 84 22.56 25.38 -6.23
C HIS A 84 22.77 23.99 -6.84
N GLY A 85 22.21 23.83 -8.04
CA GLY A 85 22.44 22.69 -8.93
C GLY A 85 22.78 23.24 -10.31
N GLN A 86 23.76 22.61 -10.98
CA GLN A 86 24.20 23.03 -12.31
C GLN A 86 24.56 21.84 -13.17
N ASN A 87 24.30 21.95 -14.47
CA ASN A 87 24.78 20.99 -15.45
C ASN A 87 26.18 21.39 -15.94
N PHE A 88 27.17 20.52 -15.71
CA PHE A 88 28.49 20.58 -16.33
C PHE A 88 28.68 19.36 -17.21
N ASP A 89 29.11 19.54 -18.45
CA ASP A 89 29.34 18.45 -19.42
C ASP A 89 28.17 17.45 -19.52
N GLN A 90 26.93 17.98 -19.55
CA GLN A 90 25.67 17.22 -19.59
C GLN A 90 25.35 16.41 -18.33
N GLN A 91 26.11 16.54 -17.25
CA GLN A 91 25.86 15.90 -15.96
C GLN A 91 25.45 16.91 -14.89
N HIS A 92 24.44 16.56 -14.09
CA HIS A 92 23.98 17.38 -12.99
C HIS A 92 24.91 17.31 -11.78
N HIS A 93 25.28 18.46 -11.23
CA HIS A 93 26.14 18.60 -10.07
C HIS A 93 25.46 19.42 -8.97
N LEU A 94 25.66 18.99 -7.72
CA LEU A 94 25.35 19.77 -6.53
C LEU A 94 26.51 20.73 -6.27
N ILE A 95 26.22 22.00 -6.02
CA ILE A 95 27.24 23.02 -5.78
C ILE A 95 27.40 23.23 -4.27
N LEU A 96 28.63 23.08 -3.79
CA LEU A 96 29.06 23.34 -2.42
C LEU A 96 29.63 24.76 -2.30
N SER A 97 30.10 25.15 -1.11
CA SER A 97 30.67 26.48 -0.90
C SER A 97 31.95 26.71 -1.69
N ASP A 98 32.79 25.68 -1.84
CA ASP A 98 34.12 25.74 -2.45
C ASP A 98 34.36 24.72 -3.58
N ASP A 99 33.41 23.84 -3.85
CA ASP A 99 33.54 22.75 -4.84
C ASP A 99 32.16 22.29 -5.37
N PHE A 100 32.11 21.25 -6.19
CA PHE A 100 30.89 20.65 -6.71
C PHE A 100 30.95 19.11 -6.69
N ILE A 101 29.80 18.45 -6.69
CA ILE A 101 29.68 16.98 -6.62
C ILE A 101 28.74 16.49 -7.70
N SER A 102 29.16 15.50 -8.49
CA SER A 102 28.29 14.84 -9.46
C SER A 102 27.14 14.13 -8.75
N THR A 103 25.91 14.40 -9.19
CA THR A 103 24.70 13.81 -8.58
C THR A 103 24.68 12.30 -8.77
N ASN A 104 25.18 11.81 -9.91
CA ASN A 104 25.30 10.37 -10.15
C ASN A 104 26.34 9.72 -9.21
N GLU A 105 27.47 10.39 -8.95
CA GLU A 105 28.47 9.88 -8.00
C GLU A 105 27.95 9.90 -6.56
N LEU A 106 27.18 10.92 -6.19
CA LEU A 106 26.48 10.97 -4.90
C LEU A 106 25.50 9.81 -4.77
N ILE A 107 24.63 9.59 -5.76
CA ILE A 107 23.65 8.50 -5.74
C ILE A 107 24.38 7.15 -5.58
N LYS A 108 25.43 6.91 -6.37
CA LYS A 108 26.28 5.70 -6.24
C LYS A 108 26.94 5.57 -4.87
N SER A 109 27.33 6.67 -4.25
CA SER A 109 27.91 6.68 -2.91
C SER A 109 26.86 6.36 -1.84
N LEU A 110 25.64 6.89 -1.97
CA LEU A 110 24.51 6.58 -1.09
C LEU A 110 24.06 5.12 -1.23
N GLU A 111 24.07 4.57 -2.44
CA GLU A 111 23.76 3.15 -2.71
C GLU A 111 24.67 2.20 -1.93
N ARG A 112 25.96 2.54 -1.79
CA ARG A 112 26.96 1.75 -1.03
C ARG A 112 26.76 1.76 0.48
N ILE A 113 25.95 2.69 1.02
CA ILE A 113 25.65 2.71 2.45
C ILE A 113 24.75 1.50 2.78
N PRO A 114 25.06 0.70 3.80
CA PRO A 114 24.25 -0.46 4.18
C PRO A 114 22.94 0.05 4.76
N ALA A 115 21.90 0.10 3.93
CA ALA A 115 20.54 0.50 4.28
C ALA A 115 19.58 -0.28 3.39
N LYS A 116 18.47 -0.75 3.94
CA LYS A 116 17.43 -1.47 3.20
C LYS A 116 16.88 -0.59 2.08
N SER A 117 16.60 0.65 2.43
CA SER A 117 15.99 1.64 1.54
C SER A 117 16.76 2.95 1.58
N LYS A 118 16.86 3.63 0.44
CA LYS A 118 17.36 5.02 0.37
C LYS A 118 16.31 5.93 -0.26
N VAL A 119 16.14 7.13 0.30
CA VAL A 119 15.30 8.17 -0.28
C VAL A 119 16.11 9.45 -0.37
N VAL A 120 16.24 9.99 -1.57
CA VAL A 120 17.04 11.17 -1.88
C VAL A 120 16.10 12.29 -2.30
N PHE A 121 16.12 13.40 -1.59
CA PHE A 121 15.40 14.62 -1.94
C PHE A 121 16.40 15.66 -2.41
N LEU A 122 16.26 16.13 -3.65
CA LEU A 122 17.16 17.11 -4.25
C LEU A 122 16.41 18.42 -4.49
N ASP A 123 16.71 19.44 -3.70
CA ASP A 123 16.16 20.77 -3.88
C ASP A 123 17.16 21.73 -4.51
N CYS A 124 17.31 21.61 -5.82
CA CYS A 124 18.22 22.41 -6.62
C CYS A 124 17.76 22.49 -8.07
N CYS A 125 18.22 23.52 -8.79
CA CYS A 125 17.94 23.71 -10.21
C CYS A 125 18.44 22.53 -11.05
N TYR A 126 17.74 22.18 -12.12
CA TYR A 126 18.08 21.10 -13.07
C TYR A 126 18.17 19.70 -12.45
N SER A 127 17.67 19.51 -11.23
CA SER A 127 17.85 18.31 -10.41
C SER A 127 17.23 17.04 -10.99
N GLY A 128 16.45 17.15 -12.07
CA GLY A 128 15.92 16.01 -12.85
C GLY A 128 16.92 15.36 -13.81
N ASN A 129 18.09 15.97 -14.08
CA ASN A 129 19.06 15.50 -15.07
C ASN A 129 20.05 14.45 -14.51
N TYR A 130 19.53 13.29 -14.10
CA TYR A 130 20.32 12.15 -13.61
C TYR A 130 19.74 10.82 -14.11
N SER A 131 20.58 9.80 -14.12
CA SER A 131 20.21 8.42 -14.45
C SER A 131 20.09 7.59 -13.19
N ILE A 132 19.03 6.81 -13.11
CA ILE A 132 18.89 5.72 -12.14
C ILE A 132 19.27 4.46 -12.90
N GLU A 133 20.14 3.62 -12.33
CA GLU A 133 20.37 2.29 -12.89
C GLU A 133 19.06 1.51 -12.76
N ASP A 134 18.65 0.80 -13.83
CA ASP A 134 17.55 -0.15 -13.75
C ASP A 134 17.78 -1.10 -12.58
N LEU A 135 16.73 -1.70 -12.02
CA LEU A 135 16.88 -2.82 -11.07
C LEU A 135 17.72 -3.87 -11.80
N VAL A 136 19.04 -3.85 -11.59
CA VAL A 136 19.98 -4.88 -12.04
C VAL A 136 19.51 -6.10 -11.32
N SER A 137 18.63 -6.84 -11.98
CA SER A 137 17.97 -8.07 -11.57
C SER A 137 18.42 -8.48 -10.18
N ALA A 138 17.94 -7.78 -9.14
CA ALA A 138 18.14 -8.26 -7.78
C ALA A 138 17.37 -9.56 -7.84
N GLU A 139 18.11 -10.67 -7.93
CA GLU A 139 17.56 -11.95 -8.28
C GLU A 139 16.30 -12.11 -7.46
N VAL A 140 15.14 -12.10 -8.11
CA VAL A 140 13.87 -12.38 -7.45
C VAL A 140 13.84 -13.86 -7.05
N ASN A 141 14.99 -14.49 -6.82
CA ASN A 141 15.18 -15.73 -6.10
C ASN A 141 14.89 -15.55 -4.60
N GLN A 142 14.94 -14.29 -4.12
CA GLN A 142 14.74 -13.84 -2.73
C GLN A 142 13.26 -13.79 -2.30
N MET A 143 12.99 -13.95 -0.99
CA MET A 143 11.63 -13.90 -0.42
C MET A 143 11.00 -12.51 -0.60
N ILE A 144 9.66 -12.41 -0.62
CA ILE A 144 8.95 -11.11 -0.75
C ILE A 144 9.41 -10.09 0.32
N THR A 145 9.74 -10.57 1.51
CA THR A 145 10.28 -9.78 2.63
C THR A 145 11.63 -9.09 2.32
N GLU A 146 12.45 -9.72 1.47
CA GLU A 146 13.75 -9.22 1.01
C GLU A 146 13.60 -8.24 -0.17
N PHE A 147 12.51 -8.36 -0.94
CA PHE A 147 12.16 -7.46 -2.04
C PHE A 147 11.48 -6.18 -1.57
N HIS A 148 10.53 -6.28 -0.64
CA HIS A 148 9.69 -5.16 -0.21
C HIS A 148 10.49 -4.06 0.51
N GLY A 149 10.28 -2.82 0.06
CA GLY A 149 10.94 -1.62 0.54
C GLY A 149 12.43 -1.57 0.21
N LYS A 150 13.01 -2.55 -0.50
CA LYS A 150 14.44 -2.57 -0.81
C LYS A 150 14.71 -1.77 -2.07
N GLY A 151 15.78 -0.96 -2.05
CA GLY A 151 16.22 -0.16 -3.19
C GLY A 151 16.26 1.34 -2.87
N TYR A 152 16.03 2.19 -3.87
CA TYR A 152 16.06 3.63 -3.66
C TYR A 152 15.03 4.42 -4.45
N ALA A 153 14.73 5.63 -3.99
CA ALA A 153 13.91 6.61 -4.68
C ALA A 153 14.58 7.98 -4.64
N VAL A 154 14.47 8.72 -5.74
CA VAL A 154 14.97 10.10 -5.86
C VAL A 154 13.81 11.01 -6.21
N PHE A 155 13.62 12.05 -5.42
CA PHE A 155 12.61 13.07 -5.64
C PHE A 155 13.29 14.43 -5.81
N SER A 156 13.34 14.87 -7.05
CA SER A 156 13.99 16.10 -7.47
C SER A 156 12.96 17.22 -7.57
N SER A 157 13.35 18.41 -7.10
CA SER A 157 12.46 19.55 -7.01
C SER A 157 12.12 20.14 -8.38
N SER A 158 12.97 19.97 -9.39
CA SER A 158 12.71 20.41 -10.76
C SER A 158 13.09 19.36 -11.81
N ASN A 159 12.65 19.57 -13.05
CA ASN A 159 13.07 18.74 -14.18
C ASN A 159 14.46 19.15 -14.69
N ALA A 160 14.96 18.46 -15.71
CA ALA A 160 16.31 18.66 -16.27
C ALA A 160 16.56 20.05 -16.89
N GLU A 161 15.51 20.82 -17.18
CA GLU A 161 15.56 22.09 -17.91
C GLU A 161 15.06 23.29 -17.07
N GLN A 162 14.65 23.06 -15.82
CA GLN A 162 14.00 24.05 -14.98
C GLN A 162 14.78 24.38 -13.71
N VAL A 163 14.66 25.63 -13.29
CA VAL A 163 15.15 26.12 -12.00
C VAL A 163 14.21 25.71 -10.84
N SER A 164 14.75 25.64 -9.63
CA SER A 164 13.98 25.56 -8.37
C SER A 164 13.94 26.95 -7.73
N TYR A 165 12.85 27.31 -7.04
CA TYR A 165 12.65 28.66 -6.52
C TYR A 165 12.56 28.72 -4.99
N GLY A 166 13.08 29.82 -4.44
CA GLY A 166 12.74 30.27 -3.09
C GLY A 166 11.26 30.62 -2.99
N HIS A 167 10.62 30.36 -1.85
CA HIS A 167 9.23 30.73 -1.63
C HIS A 167 9.12 32.26 -1.49
N PRO A 168 8.18 32.92 -2.18
CA PRO A 168 8.06 34.39 -2.12
C PRO A 168 7.65 34.89 -0.73
N ASP A 169 6.75 34.18 -0.05
CA ASP A 169 6.20 34.60 1.25
C ASP A 169 6.80 33.88 2.48
N LYS A 170 7.70 32.90 2.28
CA LYS A 170 8.28 32.12 3.37
C LYS A 170 9.81 32.12 3.22
N PRO A 171 10.57 32.12 4.33
CA PRO A 171 12.02 32.18 4.27
C PRO A 171 12.66 30.80 3.94
N ILE A 172 12.02 29.97 3.12
CA ILE A 172 12.40 28.61 2.73
C ILE A 172 12.12 28.41 1.23
N SER A 173 12.56 27.31 0.63
CA SER A 173 12.20 26.99 -0.76
C SER A 173 10.74 26.55 -0.93
N ILE A 174 10.22 26.62 -2.16
CA ILE A 174 8.86 26.14 -2.47
C ILE A 174 8.75 24.63 -2.26
N PHE A 175 9.70 23.86 -2.80
CA PHE A 175 9.69 22.41 -2.70
C PHE A 175 9.82 21.95 -1.25
N THR A 176 10.74 22.55 -0.49
CA THR A 176 10.94 22.24 0.92
C THR A 176 9.71 22.58 1.76
N SER A 177 9.06 23.71 1.49
CA SER A 177 7.78 24.02 2.14
C SER A 177 6.75 22.91 1.93
N PHE A 178 6.51 22.49 0.69
CA PHE A 178 5.49 21.49 0.40
C PHE A 178 5.86 20.08 0.86
N LEU A 179 7.14 19.74 0.83
CA LEU A 179 7.63 18.48 1.37
C LEU A 179 7.45 18.41 2.90
N CYS A 180 7.77 19.48 3.62
CA CYS A 180 7.51 19.57 5.06
C CYS A 180 6.00 19.48 5.35
N ASP A 181 5.17 20.22 4.62
CA ASP A 181 3.70 20.17 4.74
C ASP A 181 3.17 18.74 4.49
N ALA A 182 3.76 18.00 3.54
CA ALA A 182 3.38 16.63 3.25
C ALA A 182 3.79 15.65 4.37
N PHE A 183 4.99 15.78 4.94
CA PHE A 183 5.43 14.95 6.06
C PHE A 183 4.57 15.16 7.32
N GLU A 184 4.12 16.38 7.58
CA GLU A 184 3.30 16.69 8.76
C GLU A 184 1.79 16.45 8.54
N SER A 185 1.37 16.10 7.31
CA SER A 185 -0.04 15.95 6.95
C SER A 185 -0.68 14.70 7.56
N LYS A 186 -1.63 14.91 8.47
CA LYS A 186 -2.46 13.83 9.02
C LYS A 186 -3.43 13.21 8.01
N LEU A 187 -3.64 13.83 6.85
CA LEU A 187 -4.57 13.34 5.82
C LEU A 187 -4.07 12.07 5.12
N ILE A 188 -2.75 11.85 5.10
CA ILE A 188 -2.13 10.69 4.45
C ILE A 188 -1.75 9.58 5.43
N VAL A 189 -1.98 9.79 6.74
CA VAL A 189 -1.75 8.77 7.77
C VAL A 189 -2.83 7.69 7.68
N LYS A 190 -2.41 6.45 7.44
CA LYS A 190 -3.27 5.26 7.36
C LYS A 190 -2.73 4.19 8.30
N LYS A 191 -3.58 3.70 9.21
CA LYS A 191 -3.20 2.68 10.21
C LYS A 191 -1.88 3.03 10.94
N GLY A 192 -1.67 4.32 11.27
CA GLY A 192 -0.47 4.81 11.97
C GLY A 192 0.80 4.93 11.11
N LYS A 193 0.69 4.72 9.80
CA LYS A 193 1.81 4.78 8.86
C LYS A 193 1.57 5.83 7.77
N VAL A 194 2.66 6.34 7.20
CA VAL A 194 2.66 7.18 5.99
C VAL A 194 3.53 6.50 4.95
N SER A 195 3.02 6.35 3.72
CA SER A 195 3.82 5.79 2.63
C SER A 195 4.60 6.86 1.87
N LEU A 196 5.81 6.55 1.40
CA LEU A 196 6.58 7.45 0.52
C LEU A 196 5.78 7.84 -0.73
N ASN A 197 4.99 6.91 -1.26
CA ASN A 197 4.10 7.17 -2.39
C ASN A 197 3.02 8.22 -2.07
N ASP A 198 2.41 8.16 -0.88
CA ASP A 198 1.43 9.18 -0.46
C ASP A 198 2.09 10.56 -0.27
N VAL A 199 3.33 10.60 0.25
CA VAL A 199 4.13 11.85 0.33
C VAL A 199 4.36 12.42 -1.06
N HIS A 200 4.87 11.61 -2.00
CA HIS A 200 5.11 12.03 -3.38
C HIS A 200 3.84 12.61 -4.03
N LYS A 201 2.72 11.89 -3.93
CA LYS A 201 1.44 12.34 -4.50
C LYS A 201 0.95 13.65 -3.91
N LEU A 202 1.10 13.83 -2.59
CA LEU A 202 0.66 15.05 -1.92
C LEU A 202 1.53 16.25 -2.30
N VAL A 203 2.85 16.08 -2.38
CA VAL A 203 3.78 17.12 -2.85
C VAL A 203 3.46 17.50 -4.30
N LYS A 204 3.23 16.51 -5.17
CA LYS A 204 2.83 16.74 -6.56
C LYS A 204 1.53 17.53 -6.65
N LEU A 205 0.52 17.18 -5.86
CA LEU A 205 -0.74 17.92 -5.81
C LEU A 205 -0.53 19.38 -5.36
N TYR A 206 0.31 19.63 -4.35
CA TYR A 206 0.62 20.99 -3.91
C TYR A 206 1.33 21.80 -5.00
N LEU A 207 2.29 21.21 -5.70
CA LEU A 207 2.99 21.87 -6.81
C LEU A 207 2.09 22.09 -8.03
N ASP A 208 1.19 21.17 -8.35
CA ASP A 208 0.20 21.36 -9.43
C ASP A 208 -0.73 22.55 -9.14
N ILE A 209 -1.16 22.72 -7.88
CA ILE A 209 -1.95 23.88 -7.44
C ILE A 209 -1.09 25.15 -7.49
N TRP A 210 0.17 25.09 -7.06
CA TRP A 210 1.11 26.20 -7.12
C TRP A 210 1.33 26.68 -8.55
N ASN A 211 1.62 25.77 -9.48
CA ASN A 211 1.92 26.07 -10.88
C ASN A 211 0.75 26.75 -11.61
N LYS A 212 -0.50 26.45 -11.21
CA LYS A 212 -1.71 27.12 -11.70
C LYS A 212 -1.85 28.55 -11.19
N LYS A 213 -1.41 28.81 -9.95
CA LYS A 213 -1.50 30.13 -9.31
C LYS A 213 -0.30 31.03 -9.64
N ASN A 214 0.85 30.44 -9.94
CA ASN A 214 2.12 31.13 -10.14
C ASN A 214 2.76 30.75 -11.49
N PRO A 215 2.18 31.21 -12.63
CA PRO A 215 2.63 30.80 -13.96
C PRO A 215 4.07 31.20 -14.31
N THR A 216 4.66 32.15 -13.59
CA THR A 216 6.06 32.60 -13.78
C THR A 216 7.06 31.89 -12.88
N MET A 217 6.61 31.07 -11.93
CA MET A 217 7.45 30.33 -10.98
C MET A 217 6.99 28.87 -10.90
N GLN A 218 6.81 28.27 -12.07
CA GLN A 218 6.38 26.88 -12.16
C GLN A 218 7.53 25.93 -11.87
N GLN A 219 7.21 24.84 -11.18
CA GLN A 219 8.17 23.84 -10.76
C GLN A 219 7.54 22.45 -10.89
N TYR A 220 8.14 21.62 -11.74
CA TYR A 220 7.65 20.27 -12.05
C TYR A 220 8.63 19.24 -11.49
N PRO A 221 8.30 18.61 -10.36
CA PRO A 221 9.24 17.74 -9.69
C PRO A 221 9.32 16.37 -10.39
N ILE A 222 10.48 15.71 -10.28
CA ILE A 222 10.74 14.42 -10.91
C ILE A 222 10.88 13.36 -9.83
N PHE A 223 10.03 12.34 -9.88
CA PHE A 223 10.10 11.18 -8.97
C PHE A 223 10.52 9.94 -9.75
N LYS A 224 11.73 9.45 -9.49
CA LYS A 224 12.23 8.19 -10.03
C LYS A 224 12.49 7.21 -8.89
N ARG A 225 12.24 5.93 -9.12
CA ARG A 225 12.43 4.90 -8.09
C ARG A 225 12.90 3.60 -8.70
N ASN A 226 13.71 2.90 -7.92
CA ASN A 226 14.16 1.57 -8.18
C ASN A 226 14.01 0.75 -6.89
N MET A 227 12.78 0.36 -6.57
CA MET A 227 12.43 -0.23 -5.27
C MET A 227 11.24 -1.18 -5.39
N GLY A 228 11.27 -2.31 -4.66
CA GLY A 228 10.11 -3.18 -4.54
C GLY A 228 9.05 -2.57 -3.63
N GLY A 229 7.86 -2.26 -4.15
CA GLY A 229 6.79 -1.62 -3.39
C GLY A 229 7.09 -0.16 -3.00
N THR A 230 6.82 0.19 -1.74
CA THR A 230 7.06 1.52 -1.19
C THR A 230 7.58 1.44 0.25
N ILE A 231 8.04 2.57 0.80
CA ILE A 231 8.45 2.67 2.20
C ILE A 231 7.26 3.13 3.02
N PHE A 232 7.00 2.45 4.13
CA PHE A 232 6.02 2.88 5.12
C PHE A 232 6.72 3.37 6.38
N PHE A 233 6.58 4.67 6.66
CA PHE A 233 7.08 5.31 7.88
C PHE A 233 6.04 5.14 8.99
N LYS A 234 6.42 4.54 10.12
CA LYS A 234 5.55 4.50 11.32
C LYS A 234 5.59 5.88 11.99
N VAL A 235 4.45 6.58 12.01
CA VAL A 235 4.35 7.96 12.52
C VAL A 235 3.47 8.08 13.76
N ASP A 236 2.50 7.19 13.92
CA ASP A 236 1.59 7.16 15.06
C ASP A 236 1.38 5.70 15.52
N ASP A 237 1.06 5.51 16.79
CA ASP A 237 0.60 4.20 17.27
C ASP A 237 -0.82 3.93 16.78
N TYR A 238 -1.01 2.82 16.08
CA TYR A 238 -2.31 2.38 15.63
C TYR A 238 -2.77 1.16 16.41
N LYS A 239 -3.93 1.31 17.07
CA LYS A 239 -4.64 0.20 17.70
C LYS A 239 -5.80 -0.17 16.79
N PRO A 240 -5.74 -1.32 16.09
CA PRO A 240 -6.87 -1.76 15.27
C PRO A 240 -8.11 -1.92 16.16
N PHE A 241 -9.27 -1.60 15.59
CA PHE A 241 -10.53 -1.85 16.28
C PHE A 241 -10.70 -3.37 16.49
N TYR A 242 -10.82 -3.80 17.74
CA TYR A 242 -10.99 -5.20 18.07
C TYR A 242 -12.45 -5.61 17.89
N THR A 243 -12.70 -6.47 16.91
CA THR A 243 -14.00 -7.13 16.74
C THR A 243 -14.12 -8.23 17.78
N ALA A 244 -15.12 -8.13 18.68
CA ALA A 244 -15.40 -9.16 19.66
C ALA A 244 -15.69 -10.50 18.96
N LYS A 245 -15.05 -11.59 19.42
CA LYS A 245 -15.33 -12.94 18.93
C LYS A 245 -16.39 -13.59 19.82
N VAL A 246 -17.46 -14.08 19.21
CA VAL A 246 -18.49 -14.86 19.90
C VAL A 246 -18.28 -16.31 19.51
N TYR A 247 -17.95 -17.12 20.51
CA TYR A 247 -17.77 -18.56 20.39
C TYR A 247 -18.63 -19.25 21.45
N PHE A 248 -19.29 -20.34 21.07
CA PHE A 248 -20.08 -21.14 21.99
C PHE A 248 -20.01 -22.60 21.55
N ASP A 249 -19.70 -23.48 22.49
CA ASP A 249 -19.60 -24.92 22.26
C ASP A 249 -20.68 -25.64 23.08
N SER A 250 -21.51 -26.44 22.41
CA SER A 250 -22.58 -27.25 22.98
C SER A 250 -22.48 -28.69 22.52
N ASP A 251 -23.30 -29.59 23.06
CA ASP A 251 -23.27 -31.00 22.65
C ASP A 251 -23.69 -31.22 21.18
N GLN A 252 -24.52 -30.33 20.60
CA GLN A 252 -25.06 -30.49 19.24
C GLN A 252 -24.37 -29.62 18.19
N TYR A 253 -23.84 -28.46 18.58
CA TYR A 253 -23.28 -27.48 17.65
C TYR A 253 -22.23 -26.58 18.30
N ILE A 254 -21.44 -25.92 17.44
CA ILE A 254 -20.48 -24.88 17.80
C ILE A 254 -20.86 -23.61 17.03
N ILE A 255 -21.06 -22.49 17.74
CA ILE A 255 -21.02 -21.16 17.11
C ILE A 255 -19.55 -20.86 16.84
N TYR A 256 -19.15 -21.02 15.59
CA TYR A 256 -17.77 -20.83 15.16
C TYR A 256 -17.42 -19.34 15.06
N GLU A 257 -18.32 -18.55 14.47
CA GLU A 257 -18.11 -17.12 14.28
C GLU A 257 -19.44 -16.36 14.16
N VAL A 258 -19.48 -15.14 14.71
CA VAL A 258 -20.58 -14.18 14.48
C VAL A 258 -20.00 -12.97 13.75
N GLU A 259 -20.34 -12.82 12.48
CA GLU A 259 -19.89 -11.73 11.63
C GLU A 259 -20.90 -10.58 11.57
N PRO A 260 -20.50 -9.35 11.90
CA PRO A 260 -21.35 -8.18 11.75
C PRO A 260 -21.52 -7.80 10.27
N ALA A 261 -22.76 -7.80 9.79
CA ALA A 261 -23.16 -7.44 8.43
C ALA A 261 -24.11 -6.22 8.42
N HIS A 262 -23.92 -5.30 9.36
CA HIS A 262 -24.80 -4.16 9.58
C HIS A 262 -24.84 -3.24 8.34
N THR A 263 -26.03 -2.87 7.88
CA THR A 263 -26.20 -1.95 6.75
C THR A 263 -27.41 -1.04 6.97
N GLY A 264 -27.29 0.21 6.52
CA GLY A 264 -28.36 1.20 6.65
C GLY A 264 -28.86 1.29 8.10
N ASN A 265 -30.16 1.07 8.29
CA ASN A 265 -30.82 1.09 9.61
C ASN A 265 -31.05 -0.30 10.21
N CYS A 266 -30.25 -1.30 9.83
CA CYS A 266 -30.38 -2.65 10.36
C CYS A 266 -29.08 -3.16 11.01
N LYS A 267 -29.18 -3.61 12.27
CA LYS A 267 -28.18 -4.45 12.93
C LYS A 267 -28.36 -5.88 12.44
N ARG A 268 -27.37 -6.41 11.72
CA ARG A 268 -27.44 -7.74 11.10
C ARG A 268 -26.24 -8.61 11.43
N TYR A 269 -26.46 -9.91 11.55
CA TYR A 269 -25.41 -10.91 11.77
C TYR A 269 -25.46 -12.03 10.74
N GLY A 270 -24.28 -12.44 10.27
CA GLY A 270 -24.06 -13.76 9.70
C GLY A 270 -23.40 -14.63 10.78
N VAL A 271 -23.96 -15.81 11.05
CA VAL A 271 -23.48 -16.72 12.09
C VAL A 271 -23.02 -18.00 11.41
N LYS A 272 -21.76 -18.38 11.60
CA LYS A 272 -21.20 -19.64 11.09
C LYS A 272 -21.28 -20.69 12.19
N VAL A 273 -21.88 -21.84 11.87
CA VAL A 273 -22.17 -22.89 12.84
C VAL A 273 -21.67 -24.24 12.33
N ILE A 274 -20.92 -24.93 13.18
CA ILE A 274 -20.51 -26.31 12.97
C ILE A 274 -21.52 -27.21 13.70
N LEU A 275 -22.20 -28.07 12.98
CA LEU A 275 -23.01 -29.16 13.56
C LEU A 275 -22.10 -30.32 13.91
N LYS A 276 -22.23 -30.87 15.13
CA LYS A 276 -21.40 -32.00 15.60
C LYS A 276 -21.87 -33.34 15.05
N GLU A 277 -23.12 -33.40 14.60
CA GLU A 277 -23.74 -34.55 13.97
C GLU A 277 -24.76 -34.09 12.92
N PRO A 278 -25.10 -34.93 11.92
CA PRO A 278 -26.18 -34.64 10.98
C PRO A 278 -27.53 -34.53 11.73
N LEU A 279 -28.20 -33.39 11.57
CA LEU A 279 -29.51 -33.10 12.16
C LEU A 279 -30.59 -33.01 11.07
N SER A 280 -31.82 -33.41 11.40
CA SER A 280 -33.00 -33.12 10.56
C SER A 280 -33.28 -31.61 10.50
N PHE A 281 -34.01 -31.15 9.47
CA PHE A 281 -34.34 -29.73 9.39
C PHE A 281 -35.23 -29.26 10.55
N GLU A 282 -36.07 -30.13 11.12
CA GLU A 282 -36.84 -29.85 12.34
C GLU A 282 -35.94 -29.64 13.57
N GLU A 283 -34.82 -30.36 13.66
CA GLU A 283 -33.81 -30.19 14.71
C GLU A 283 -32.97 -28.94 14.46
N ILE A 284 -32.55 -28.68 13.22
CA ILE A 284 -31.85 -27.45 12.85
C ILE A 284 -32.72 -26.23 13.13
N SER A 285 -34.05 -26.30 12.95
CA SER A 285 -34.97 -25.22 13.33
C SER A 285 -34.93 -24.91 14.82
N LYS A 286 -34.85 -25.93 15.69
CA LYS A 286 -34.70 -25.74 17.15
C LYS A 286 -33.35 -25.12 17.49
N VAL A 287 -32.27 -25.65 16.91
CA VAL A 287 -30.91 -25.14 17.09
C VAL A 287 -30.80 -23.68 16.63
N SER A 288 -31.38 -23.35 15.48
CA SER A 288 -31.44 -21.99 14.92
C SER A 288 -32.10 -20.99 15.88
N ILE A 289 -33.22 -21.38 16.50
CA ILE A 289 -33.92 -20.59 17.52
C ILE A 289 -33.02 -20.34 18.74
N GLU A 290 -32.34 -21.37 19.23
CA GLU A 290 -31.42 -21.26 20.38
C GLU A 290 -30.23 -20.33 20.07
N ILE A 291 -29.59 -20.51 18.91
CA ILE A 291 -28.47 -19.69 18.46
C ILE A 291 -28.90 -18.24 18.29
N ARG A 292 -30.04 -18.00 17.64
CA ARG A 292 -30.64 -16.67 17.50
C ARG A 292 -30.74 -15.99 18.87
N ASP A 293 -31.32 -16.65 19.86
CA ASP A 293 -31.53 -16.05 21.18
C ASP A 293 -30.22 -15.74 21.90
N LYS A 294 -29.17 -16.55 21.69
CA LYS A 294 -27.81 -16.26 22.18
C LYS A 294 -27.17 -15.05 21.49
N VAL A 295 -27.26 -14.95 20.16
CA VAL A 295 -26.51 -13.93 19.38
C VAL A 295 -27.28 -12.64 19.13
N LYS A 296 -28.60 -12.60 19.39
CA LYS A 296 -29.45 -11.42 19.17
C LYS A 296 -28.99 -10.19 19.97
N THR A 297 -28.35 -10.42 21.11
CA THR A 297 -27.79 -9.38 22.00
C THR A 297 -26.27 -9.23 21.85
N ALA A 298 -25.65 -9.92 20.90
CA ALA A 298 -24.20 -9.87 20.71
C ALA A 298 -23.74 -8.45 20.37
N GLU A 299 -22.59 -8.07 20.90
CA GLU A 299 -21.98 -6.75 20.71
C GLU A 299 -20.72 -6.90 19.84
N VAL A 300 -20.94 -7.26 18.57
CA VAL A 300 -19.87 -7.48 17.58
C VAL A 300 -19.94 -6.41 16.49
N TYR A 301 -18.81 -5.78 16.17
CA TYR A 301 -18.71 -4.64 15.22
C TYR A 301 -17.40 -4.67 14.43
N LYS A 302 -17.41 -4.10 13.21
CA LYS A 302 -16.19 -3.97 12.38
C LYS A 302 -15.38 -2.70 12.66
N THR A 303 -16.01 -1.66 13.20
CA THR A 303 -15.43 -0.32 13.34
C THR A 303 -15.99 0.41 14.56
N GLN A 304 -15.28 1.43 15.01
CA GLN A 304 -15.72 2.35 16.06
C GLN A 304 -17.07 3.02 15.73
N GLN A 305 -17.25 3.47 14.48
CA GLN A 305 -18.52 4.06 14.02
C GLN A 305 -19.68 3.06 14.08
N SER A 306 -19.41 1.79 13.75
CA SER A 306 -20.39 0.73 13.85
C SER A 306 -20.76 0.43 15.30
N PHE A 307 -19.76 0.39 16.20
CA PHE A 307 -19.98 0.29 17.64
C PHE A 307 -20.88 1.42 18.16
N GLU A 308 -20.53 2.68 17.92
CA GLU A 308 -21.30 3.84 18.38
C GLU A 308 -22.76 3.82 17.90
N ARG A 309 -22.99 3.34 16.67
CA ARG A 309 -24.33 3.27 16.08
C ARG A 309 -25.19 2.13 16.64
N TRP A 310 -24.58 0.99 16.96
CA TRP A 310 -25.28 -0.29 17.18
C TRP A 310 -25.14 -0.86 18.59
N ASN A 311 -24.29 -0.28 19.43
CA ASN A 311 -24.13 -0.66 20.82
C ASN A 311 -25.46 -0.56 21.60
N GLY A 312 -25.77 -1.59 22.36
CA GLY A 312 -27.00 -1.75 23.14
C GLY A 312 -28.27 -2.08 22.33
N LYS A 313 -28.19 -2.17 20.99
CA LYS A 313 -29.35 -2.49 20.13
C LYS A 313 -29.44 -3.99 19.85
N LEU A 314 -30.65 -4.52 19.70
CA LEU A 314 -30.85 -5.91 19.29
C LEU A 314 -30.61 -6.09 17.79
N ALA A 315 -30.20 -7.28 17.38
CA ALA A 315 -30.16 -7.67 15.98
C ALA A 315 -31.58 -7.61 15.36
N ASN A 316 -31.66 -7.04 14.16
CA ASN A 316 -32.87 -7.02 13.34
C ASN A 316 -32.95 -8.22 12.41
N ILE A 317 -31.80 -8.71 11.93
CA ILE A 317 -31.70 -9.84 10.98
C ILE A 317 -30.52 -10.73 11.36
N ILE A 318 -30.73 -12.04 11.37
CA ILE A 318 -29.71 -13.05 11.65
C ILE A 318 -29.80 -14.13 10.57
N TRP A 319 -28.71 -14.35 9.85
CA TRP A 319 -28.49 -15.52 9.01
C TRP A 319 -27.62 -16.50 9.76
N ILE A 320 -28.00 -17.77 9.80
CA ILE A 320 -27.23 -18.83 10.46
C ILE A 320 -26.88 -19.89 9.43
N TYR A 321 -25.60 -19.99 9.10
CA TYR A 321 -25.03 -20.87 8.09
C TYR A 321 -24.48 -22.14 8.75
N PHE A 322 -24.95 -23.31 8.32
CA PHE A 322 -24.63 -24.59 8.92
C PHE A 322 -23.68 -25.40 8.04
N GLY A 323 -22.61 -25.93 8.64
CA GLY A 323 -21.67 -26.90 8.04
C GLY A 323 -21.22 -27.93 9.09
N PHE A 324 -20.29 -28.81 8.73
CA PHE A 324 -19.86 -29.92 9.60
C PHE A 324 -18.43 -29.79 10.14
N ASP A 325 -17.61 -28.90 9.57
CA ASP A 325 -16.21 -28.78 9.98
C ASP A 325 -15.65 -27.37 9.71
N GLU A 326 -14.40 -27.14 10.14
CA GLU A 326 -13.71 -25.86 9.94
C GLU A 326 -13.49 -25.53 8.46
N SER A 327 -13.37 -26.54 7.58
CA SER A 327 -13.23 -26.34 6.13
C SER A 327 -14.49 -25.65 5.57
N ASP A 328 -15.66 -26.15 5.95
CA ASP A 328 -16.95 -25.58 5.56
C ASP A 328 -17.04 -24.10 6.01
N MET A 329 -16.56 -23.78 7.23
CA MET A 329 -16.60 -22.42 7.77
C MET A 329 -15.65 -21.47 7.03
N LYS A 330 -14.41 -21.89 6.79
CA LYS A 330 -13.40 -21.04 6.13
C LYS A 330 -13.63 -20.90 4.63
N ARG A 331 -14.25 -21.88 3.98
CA ARG A 331 -14.57 -21.83 2.54
C ARG A 331 -15.97 -21.30 2.24
N SER A 332 -16.78 -21.06 3.28
CA SER A 332 -18.18 -20.69 3.15
C SER A 332 -19.00 -21.72 2.33
N ASN A 333 -18.67 -23.01 2.46
CA ASN A 333 -19.42 -24.11 1.85
C ASN A 333 -20.39 -24.69 2.89
N PHE A 334 -21.65 -24.28 2.84
CA PHE A 334 -22.65 -24.63 3.84
C PHE A 334 -23.68 -25.60 3.28
N ILE A 335 -24.32 -26.37 4.16
CA ILE A 335 -25.41 -27.30 3.83
C ILE A 335 -26.69 -26.50 3.59
N CYS A 336 -26.94 -25.55 4.47
CA CYS A 336 -28.07 -24.63 4.41
C CYS A 336 -27.77 -23.39 5.25
N HIS A 337 -28.62 -22.38 5.13
CA HIS A 337 -28.76 -21.38 6.17
C HIS A 337 -30.22 -21.18 6.56
N THR A 338 -30.40 -20.68 7.78
CA THR A 338 -31.70 -20.18 8.25
C THR A 338 -31.70 -18.67 8.35
N THR A 339 -32.85 -18.05 8.06
CA THR A 339 -33.05 -16.61 8.20
C THR A 339 -34.03 -16.31 9.31
N TRP A 340 -33.65 -15.40 10.21
CA TRP A 340 -34.54 -14.77 11.16
C TRP A 340 -34.53 -13.25 10.97
N CYS A 341 -35.70 -12.62 10.99
CA CYS A 341 -35.85 -11.17 11.05
C CYS A 341 -36.88 -10.75 12.12
N ASP A 342 -36.66 -9.57 12.70
CA ASP A 342 -37.56 -9.00 13.70
C ASP A 342 -38.91 -8.57 13.10
N ASN A 343 -39.86 -8.20 13.97
CA ASN A 343 -41.21 -7.82 13.54
C ASN A 343 -41.28 -6.47 12.80
N ASN A 344 -40.19 -5.69 12.79
CA ASN A 344 -40.12 -4.42 12.08
C ASN A 344 -39.56 -4.58 10.66
N GLN A 345 -39.12 -5.79 10.28
CA GLN A 345 -38.68 -6.11 8.93
C GLN A 345 -39.83 -6.62 8.06
N ASN A 346 -39.69 -6.45 6.74
CA ASN A 346 -40.61 -7.05 5.77
C ASN A 346 -40.37 -8.57 5.68
N LYS A 347 -41.18 -9.36 6.39
CA LYS A 347 -41.07 -10.82 6.42
C LYS A 347 -41.34 -11.47 5.07
N ASP A 348 -42.26 -10.92 4.26
CA ASP A 348 -42.55 -11.47 2.93
C ASP A 348 -41.33 -11.38 2.00
N TRP A 349 -40.55 -10.30 2.14
CA TRP A 349 -39.28 -10.13 1.43
C TRP A 349 -38.20 -11.10 1.93
N TRP A 350 -38.00 -11.18 3.26
CA TRP A 350 -36.91 -11.96 3.83
C TRP A 350 -37.16 -13.46 3.85
N TYR A 351 -38.43 -13.89 3.92
CA TYR A 351 -38.84 -15.29 3.98
C TYR A 351 -39.44 -15.78 2.67
N ASN A 352 -39.01 -15.20 1.55
CA ASN A 352 -39.44 -15.66 0.23
C ASN A 352 -39.06 -17.14 0.03
N VAL A 353 -40.02 -17.92 -0.46
CA VAL A 353 -39.93 -19.36 -0.76
C VAL A 353 -39.94 -19.62 -2.27
N ASP A 354 -39.29 -18.75 -3.03
CA ASP A 354 -39.13 -18.86 -4.47
C ASP A 354 -38.14 -19.97 -4.85
N GLY A 355 -38.66 -21.19 -5.01
CA GLY A 355 -37.92 -22.34 -5.53
C GLY A 355 -37.94 -23.54 -4.60
N SER A 356 -37.46 -24.69 -5.10
CA SER A 356 -37.49 -25.96 -4.36
C SER A 356 -36.58 -26.00 -3.12
N ASN A 357 -35.63 -25.08 -3.02
CA ASN A 357 -34.57 -25.11 -2.01
C ASN A 357 -34.86 -24.19 -0.82
N LYS A 358 -35.94 -23.41 -0.87
CA LYS A 358 -36.35 -22.50 0.19
C LYS A 358 -37.70 -22.91 0.73
N PHE A 359 -37.82 -23.02 2.04
CA PHE A 359 -39.07 -23.45 2.67
C PHE A 359 -39.14 -22.98 4.12
N MET A 360 -40.33 -23.10 4.70
CA MET A 360 -40.58 -22.82 6.11
C MET A 360 -40.75 -24.13 6.86
N ILE A 361 -40.03 -24.29 7.97
CA ILE A 361 -40.35 -25.31 8.98
C ILE A 361 -40.62 -24.56 10.28
N LYS A 362 -41.87 -24.68 10.78
CA LYS A 362 -42.39 -23.84 11.87
C LYS A 362 -42.18 -22.36 11.52
N ASP A 363 -41.56 -21.59 12.41
CA ASP A 363 -41.26 -20.17 12.22
C ASP A 363 -39.83 -19.92 11.71
N THR A 364 -39.17 -20.93 11.12
CA THR A 364 -37.81 -20.83 10.60
C THR A 364 -37.80 -20.91 9.08
N HIS A 365 -37.27 -19.88 8.44
CA HIS A 365 -37.01 -19.86 7.00
C HIS A 365 -35.69 -20.55 6.70
N PHE A 366 -35.70 -21.46 5.72
CA PHE A 366 -34.54 -22.22 5.26
C PHE A 366 -34.18 -21.86 3.83
N ASN A 367 -32.89 -21.95 3.52
CA ASN A 367 -32.34 -22.02 2.18
C ASN A 367 -31.27 -23.12 2.13
N VAL A 368 -31.54 -24.18 1.38
CA VAL A 368 -30.69 -25.38 1.28
C VAL A 368 -29.80 -25.30 0.04
N TYR A 369 -28.53 -25.64 0.21
CA TYR A 369 -27.53 -25.57 -0.85
C TYR A 369 -27.30 -26.95 -1.46
N ALA A 370 -27.97 -27.20 -2.59
CA ALA A 370 -27.89 -28.48 -3.30
C ALA A 370 -26.48 -28.84 -3.79
N TYR A 371 -25.58 -27.85 -3.88
CA TYR A 371 -24.20 -28.02 -4.33
C TYR A 371 -23.20 -28.37 -3.22
N TYR A 372 -23.62 -28.44 -1.95
CA TYR A 372 -22.74 -28.64 -0.80
C TYR A 372 -21.80 -29.85 -0.98
N GLU A 373 -22.37 -31.03 -1.26
CA GLU A 373 -21.61 -32.27 -1.42
C GLU A 373 -20.68 -32.21 -2.64
N SER A 374 -21.16 -31.67 -3.77
CA SER A 374 -20.33 -31.52 -4.97
C SER A 374 -19.14 -30.61 -4.73
N LEU A 375 -19.32 -29.47 -4.05
CA LEU A 375 -18.21 -28.57 -3.73
C LEU A 375 -17.25 -29.19 -2.71
N LYS A 376 -17.77 -29.99 -1.77
CA LYS A 376 -16.94 -30.71 -0.79
C LYS A 376 -16.06 -31.77 -1.47
N MET A 377 -16.62 -32.51 -2.42
CA MET A 377 -15.86 -33.45 -3.26
C MET A 377 -14.82 -32.74 -4.13
N ILE A 378 -15.22 -31.70 -4.88
CA ILE A 378 -14.30 -30.92 -5.72
C ILE A 378 -13.15 -30.36 -4.88
N THR A 379 -13.45 -29.78 -3.72
CA THR A 379 -12.42 -29.25 -2.82
C THR A 379 -11.45 -30.34 -2.41
N LYS A 380 -11.95 -31.50 -1.97
CA LYS A 380 -11.12 -32.63 -1.55
C LYS A 380 -10.24 -33.16 -2.68
N ASP A 381 -10.81 -33.32 -3.88
CA ASP A 381 -10.14 -33.93 -5.03
C ASP A 381 -9.11 -33.00 -5.68
N ASN A 382 -9.24 -31.68 -5.47
CA ASN A 382 -8.35 -30.66 -6.03
C ASN A 382 -7.51 -29.95 -4.95
N THR A 383 -7.51 -30.43 -3.69
CA THR A 383 -6.61 -29.90 -2.66
C THR A 383 -5.20 -30.41 -2.90
N GLY A 384 -4.26 -29.49 -3.10
CA GLY A 384 -2.89 -29.79 -3.45
C GLY A 384 -1.98 -30.10 -2.26
N ASP A 385 -0.78 -30.55 -2.56
CA ASP A 385 0.30 -30.66 -1.58
C ASP A 385 0.78 -29.26 -1.15
N LYS A 386 0.97 -29.08 0.15
CA LYS A 386 1.34 -27.79 0.74
C LYS A 386 2.67 -27.25 0.19
N GLU A 387 3.71 -28.06 0.14
CA GLU A 387 5.05 -27.61 -0.26
C GLU A 387 5.10 -27.30 -1.75
N LYS A 388 4.49 -28.16 -2.58
CA LYS A 388 4.41 -27.93 -4.04
C LYS A 388 3.62 -26.67 -4.37
N LEU A 389 2.49 -26.45 -3.69
CA LEU A 389 1.69 -25.24 -3.90
C LEU A 389 2.44 -23.99 -3.49
N MET A 390 3.13 -24.01 -2.34
CA MET A 390 3.94 -22.88 -1.90
C MET A 390 5.06 -22.54 -2.89
N LEU A 391 5.71 -23.56 -3.47
CA LEU A 391 6.74 -23.36 -4.50
C LEU A 391 6.15 -22.73 -5.77
N ALA A 392 5.04 -23.24 -6.28
CA ALA A 392 4.40 -22.71 -7.49
C ALA A 392 3.91 -21.26 -7.31
N VAL A 393 3.28 -20.95 -6.18
CA VAL A 393 2.86 -19.58 -5.84
C VAL A 393 4.05 -18.64 -5.75
N LYS A 394 5.16 -19.09 -5.13
CA LYS A 394 6.39 -18.29 -5.07
C LYS A 394 6.93 -18.04 -6.48
N GLU A 395 7.02 -19.05 -7.34
CA GLU A 395 7.46 -18.88 -8.74
C GLU A 395 6.60 -17.86 -9.51
N ILE A 396 5.28 -17.96 -9.42
CA ILE A 396 4.35 -17.01 -10.05
C ILE A 396 4.58 -15.60 -9.50
N SER A 397 4.70 -15.47 -8.18
CA SER A 397 4.88 -14.17 -7.53
C SER A 397 6.12 -13.44 -8.00
N ARG A 398 7.23 -14.16 -8.24
CA ARG A 398 8.49 -13.53 -8.70
C ARG A 398 8.30 -12.78 -10.01
N THR A 399 7.66 -13.44 -10.97
CA THR A 399 7.37 -12.85 -12.28
C THR A 399 6.37 -11.72 -12.15
N MET A 400 5.26 -11.94 -11.44
CA MET A 400 4.19 -10.94 -11.28
C MET A 400 4.69 -9.66 -10.62
N LEU A 401 5.45 -9.76 -9.53
CA LEU A 401 6.02 -8.61 -8.82
C LEU A 401 7.01 -7.84 -9.70
N LYS A 402 7.90 -8.55 -10.41
CA LYS A 402 8.83 -7.90 -11.34
C LYS A 402 8.09 -7.12 -12.43
N SER A 403 7.11 -7.75 -13.07
CA SER A 403 6.29 -7.11 -14.12
C SER A 403 5.52 -5.90 -13.58
N ALA A 404 4.99 -5.98 -12.35
CA ALA A 404 4.33 -4.85 -11.71
C ALA A 404 5.28 -3.66 -11.52
N GLU A 405 6.49 -3.86 -11.00
CA GLU A 405 7.46 -2.77 -10.83
C GLU A 405 7.89 -2.16 -12.16
N GLU A 406 8.03 -2.97 -13.20
CA GLU A 406 8.37 -2.52 -14.55
C GLU A 406 7.27 -1.61 -15.13
N VAL A 407 5.99 -2.02 -15.03
CA VAL A 407 4.86 -1.16 -15.43
C VAL A 407 4.85 0.15 -14.64
N ILE A 408 5.08 0.10 -13.33
CA ILE A 408 5.07 1.31 -12.49
C ILE A 408 6.26 2.22 -12.82
N SER A 409 7.43 1.66 -13.15
CA SER A 409 8.59 2.42 -13.58
C SER A 409 8.28 3.24 -14.83
N PHE A 410 7.80 2.58 -15.89
CA PHE A 410 7.40 3.26 -17.12
C PHE A 410 6.25 4.26 -16.90
N TYR A 411 5.31 3.94 -16.01
CA TYR A 411 4.24 4.86 -15.66
C TYR A 411 4.77 6.13 -14.98
N ASN A 412 5.77 6.02 -14.10
CA ASN A 412 6.40 7.18 -13.49
C ASN A 412 7.13 8.03 -14.54
N GLU A 413 7.80 7.44 -15.52
CA GLU A 413 8.42 8.20 -16.62
C GLU A 413 7.39 8.99 -17.42
N TYR A 414 6.25 8.38 -17.75
CA TYR A 414 5.14 9.06 -18.40
C TYR A 414 4.58 10.21 -17.55
N ILE A 415 4.37 9.96 -16.26
CA ILE A 415 3.81 10.96 -15.32
C ILE A 415 4.81 12.08 -14.99
N ASN A 416 6.11 11.83 -15.14
CA ASN A 416 7.17 12.83 -15.09
C ASN A 416 7.30 13.63 -16.41
N GLY A 417 6.59 13.23 -17.47
CA GLY A 417 6.67 13.87 -18.79
C GLY A 417 7.93 13.53 -19.59
N LEU A 418 8.67 12.49 -19.18
CA LEU A 418 9.92 12.05 -19.85
C LEU A 418 9.64 11.23 -21.11
N ILE A 419 8.52 10.51 -21.13
CA ILE A 419 8.04 9.76 -22.29
C ILE A 419 6.59 10.16 -22.62
N SER A 420 6.21 9.99 -23.89
CA SER A 420 4.83 10.21 -24.33
C SER A 420 3.91 9.08 -23.85
N GLU A 421 2.60 9.32 -23.83
CA GLU A 421 1.62 8.25 -23.52
C GLU A 421 1.71 7.10 -24.55
N ALA A 422 1.98 7.41 -25.81
CA ALA A 422 2.14 6.41 -26.86
C ALA A 422 3.37 5.51 -26.62
N ASN A 423 4.51 6.10 -26.27
CA ASN A 423 5.74 5.36 -25.96
C ASN A 423 5.55 4.50 -24.69
N PHE A 424 4.85 5.04 -23.68
CA PHE A 424 4.51 4.28 -22.48
C PHE A 424 3.68 3.04 -22.81
N ILE A 425 2.64 3.19 -23.62
CA ILE A 425 1.77 2.08 -24.06
C ILE A 425 2.58 1.01 -24.81
N GLU A 426 3.45 1.43 -25.73
CA GLU A 426 4.32 0.54 -26.50
C GLU A 426 5.26 -0.27 -25.59
N GLN A 427 5.86 0.38 -24.59
CA GLN A 427 6.83 -0.26 -23.68
C GLN A 427 6.19 -1.24 -22.71
N ILE A 428 4.98 -0.95 -22.20
CA ILE A 428 4.32 -1.84 -21.23
C ILE A 428 3.63 -3.04 -21.87
N GLU A 429 3.29 -3.01 -23.16
CA GLU A 429 2.56 -4.11 -23.82
C GLU A 429 3.15 -5.50 -23.51
N PRO A 430 4.45 -5.77 -23.76
CA PRO A 430 5.00 -7.11 -23.54
C PRO A 430 4.94 -7.50 -22.06
N VAL A 431 5.01 -6.52 -21.16
CA VAL A 431 4.92 -6.71 -19.71
C VAL A 431 3.48 -7.06 -19.31
N LEU A 432 2.47 -6.40 -19.89
CA LEU A 432 1.06 -6.71 -19.67
C LEU A 432 0.70 -8.11 -20.16
N SER A 433 1.20 -8.51 -21.32
CA SER A 433 1.03 -9.87 -21.86
C SER A 433 1.59 -10.93 -20.89
N LYS A 434 2.75 -10.66 -20.27
CA LYS A 434 3.34 -11.53 -19.26
C LYS A 434 2.54 -11.59 -17.96
N ILE A 435 1.95 -10.47 -17.54
CA ILE A 435 1.05 -10.43 -16.38
C ILE A 435 -0.19 -11.31 -16.63
N GLU A 436 -0.79 -11.23 -17.81
CA GLU A 436 -1.95 -12.05 -18.18
C GLU A 436 -1.61 -13.55 -18.13
N GLU A 437 -0.49 -13.96 -18.72
CA GLU A 437 -0.02 -15.35 -18.71
C GLU A 437 0.11 -15.91 -17.28
N PHE A 438 0.80 -15.19 -16.41
CA PHE A 438 1.06 -15.64 -15.04
C PHE A 438 -0.16 -15.52 -14.12
N PHE A 439 -1.06 -14.58 -14.40
CA PHE A 439 -2.35 -14.53 -13.74
C PHE A 439 -3.18 -15.77 -14.08
N MET A 440 -3.25 -16.17 -15.36
CA MET A 440 -3.92 -17.40 -15.77
C MET A 440 -3.24 -18.64 -15.16
N ALA A 441 -1.91 -18.68 -15.09
CA ALA A 441 -1.22 -19.77 -14.39
C ALA A 441 -1.61 -19.84 -12.89
N SER A 442 -1.90 -18.69 -12.27
CA SER A 442 -2.33 -18.64 -10.86
C SER A 442 -3.75 -19.19 -10.64
N THR A 443 -4.61 -19.19 -11.65
CA THR A 443 -5.97 -19.74 -11.55
C THR A 443 -5.99 -21.26 -11.69
N GLU A 444 -4.93 -21.85 -12.24
CA GLU A 444 -4.74 -23.30 -12.39
C GLU A 444 -4.06 -23.95 -11.18
N LEU A 445 -3.77 -23.17 -10.13
CA LEU A 445 -3.18 -23.70 -8.89
C LEU A 445 -4.18 -24.58 -8.14
N ASP A 446 -3.66 -25.66 -7.56
CA ASP A 446 -4.44 -26.52 -6.66
C ASP A 446 -5.06 -25.71 -5.50
N ILE A 447 -6.17 -26.21 -4.98
CA ILE A 447 -6.81 -25.62 -3.80
C ILE A 447 -5.88 -25.77 -2.60
N ALA A 448 -5.62 -24.65 -1.91
CA ALA A 448 -4.79 -24.64 -0.71
C ALA A 448 -5.41 -25.47 0.43
N PRO A 449 -4.62 -26.29 1.15
CA PRO A 449 -5.02 -26.87 2.43
C PRO A 449 -5.47 -25.80 3.44
N ILE A 450 -6.28 -26.19 4.44
CA ILE A 450 -6.94 -25.29 5.40
C ILE A 450 -5.94 -24.40 6.16
N ASP A 451 -4.77 -24.95 6.50
CA ASP A 451 -3.70 -24.25 7.22
C ASP A 451 -2.90 -23.29 6.32
N LEU A 452 -3.04 -23.37 5.00
CA LEU A 452 -2.40 -22.48 4.02
C LEU A 452 -3.39 -21.47 3.40
N GLN A 453 -4.68 -21.55 3.72
CA GLN A 453 -5.72 -20.77 3.04
C GLN A 453 -5.51 -19.24 3.17
N ASP A 454 -5.20 -18.74 4.36
CA ASP A 454 -4.99 -17.30 4.59
C ASP A 454 -3.76 -16.78 3.84
N TRP A 455 -2.69 -17.59 3.77
CA TRP A 455 -1.49 -17.29 3.01
C TRP A 455 -1.81 -17.22 1.51
N MET A 456 -2.49 -18.25 0.98
CA MET A 456 -2.88 -18.31 -0.42
C MET A 456 -3.78 -17.13 -0.82
N GLN A 457 -4.74 -16.76 0.03
CA GLN A 457 -5.65 -15.64 -0.24
C GLN A 457 -4.89 -14.32 -0.39
N LYS A 458 -3.84 -14.07 0.40
CA LYS A 458 -3.02 -12.87 0.28
C LYS A 458 -2.27 -12.82 -1.06
N TYR A 459 -1.74 -13.96 -1.52
CA TYR A 459 -1.10 -14.06 -2.83
C TYR A 459 -2.09 -13.91 -3.99
N LEU A 460 -3.27 -14.53 -3.92
CA LEU A 460 -4.31 -14.34 -4.92
C LEU A 460 -4.77 -12.88 -5.00
N ASN A 461 -4.87 -12.19 -3.86
CA ASN A 461 -5.23 -10.76 -3.83
C ASN A 461 -4.17 -9.89 -4.54
N ILE A 462 -2.88 -10.13 -4.30
CA ILE A 462 -1.84 -9.36 -4.99
C ILE A 462 -1.77 -9.74 -6.48
N PHE A 463 -1.98 -11.00 -6.85
CA PHE A 463 -2.03 -11.41 -8.26
C PHE A 463 -3.19 -10.74 -9.01
N GLY A 464 -4.38 -10.70 -8.42
CA GLY A 464 -5.52 -9.95 -8.97
C GLY A 464 -5.23 -8.45 -9.09
N THR A 465 -4.59 -7.86 -8.08
CA THR A 465 -4.20 -6.44 -8.12
C THR A 465 -3.14 -6.13 -9.17
N ILE A 466 -2.21 -7.06 -9.43
CA ILE A 466 -1.22 -6.91 -10.50
C ILE A 466 -1.90 -7.08 -11.86
N HIS A 467 -2.82 -8.04 -11.98
CA HIS A 467 -3.64 -8.21 -13.19
C HIS A 467 -4.44 -6.96 -13.55
N ASP A 468 -4.90 -6.20 -12.55
CA ASP A 468 -5.62 -4.95 -12.78
C ASP A 468 -4.84 -3.92 -13.62
N PHE A 469 -3.50 -3.96 -13.63
CA PHE A 469 -2.67 -3.08 -14.48
C PHE A 469 -2.98 -3.23 -15.97
N THR A 470 -3.46 -4.40 -16.38
CA THR A 470 -3.81 -4.70 -17.78
C THR A 470 -5.04 -3.92 -18.27
N PHE A 471 -5.89 -3.37 -17.40
CA PHE A 471 -7.21 -2.84 -17.79
C PHE A 471 -7.25 -1.37 -18.22
N TYR A 472 -6.13 -0.66 -18.22
CA TYR A 472 -6.14 0.81 -18.37
C TYR A 472 -5.46 1.31 -19.64
N TYR A 473 -4.27 0.82 -19.96
CA TYR A 473 -3.41 1.34 -21.02
C TYR A 473 -3.16 0.34 -22.16
N ASN A 474 -3.93 -0.75 -22.24
CA ASN A 474 -3.89 -1.64 -23.41
C ASN A 474 -4.80 -1.13 -24.54
N GLU A 475 -4.58 -1.61 -25.77
CA GLU A 475 -5.35 -1.18 -26.95
C GLU A 475 -6.86 -1.33 -26.77
N LYS A 476 -7.31 -2.41 -26.12
CA LYS A 476 -8.72 -2.74 -25.92
C LYS A 476 -9.46 -1.69 -25.08
N TYR A 477 -8.83 -1.20 -24.01
CA TYR A 477 -9.47 -0.29 -23.05
C TYR A 477 -9.10 1.18 -23.24
N LEU A 478 -8.07 1.48 -24.03
CA LEU A 478 -7.58 2.85 -24.24
C LEU A 478 -8.69 3.80 -24.71
N ALA A 479 -9.51 3.36 -25.67
CA ALA A 479 -10.61 4.14 -26.22
C ALA A 479 -11.87 4.19 -25.32
N GLN A 480 -11.97 3.32 -24.31
CA GLN A 480 -13.15 3.19 -23.44
C GLN A 480 -13.10 4.10 -22.21
N ARG A 481 -11.94 4.70 -21.92
CA ARG A 481 -11.68 5.51 -20.72
C ARG A 481 -11.14 6.86 -21.12
N THR A 482 -11.43 7.91 -20.35
CA THR A 482 -10.74 9.20 -20.51
C THR A 482 -9.31 9.10 -19.97
N PRO A 483 -8.36 9.95 -20.42
CA PRO A 483 -7.01 10.00 -19.87
C PRO A 483 -6.97 10.18 -18.35
N GLU A 484 -7.86 11.01 -17.80
CA GLU A 484 -7.96 11.26 -16.35
C GLU A 484 -8.42 10.00 -15.61
N ASN A 485 -9.39 9.27 -16.17
CA ASN A 485 -9.86 8.02 -15.59
C ASN A 485 -8.76 6.95 -15.60
N ARG A 486 -8.01 6.81 -16.70
CA ARG A 486 -6.89 5.85 -16.79
C ARG A 486 -5.84 6.13 -15.72
N LYS A 487 -5.44 7.41 -15.56
CA LYS A 487 -4.50 7.83 -14.52
C LYS A 487 -5.04 7.53 -13.13
N ALA A 488 -6.28 7.88 -12.83
CA ALA A 488 -6.88 7.64 -11.52
C ALA A 488 -6.96 6.14 -11.19
N CYS A 489 -7.32 5.29 -12.15
CA CYS A 489 -7.35 3.84 -11.97
C CYS A 489 -5.95 3.27 -11.75
N MET A 490 -4.99 3.61 -12.60
CA MET A 490 -3.59 3.19 -12.45
C MET A 490 -3.04 3.57 -11.07
N GLU A 491 -3.25 4.82 -10.64
CA GLU A 491 -2.79 5.30 -9.34
C GLU A 491 -3.45 4.60 -8.13
N MET A 492 -4.70 4.15 -8.29
CA MET A 492 -5.38 3.33 -7.28
C MET A 492 -4.80 1.92 -7.24
N THR A 493 -4.55 1.30 -8.39
CA THR A 493 -3.96 -0.04 -8.49
C THR A 493 -2.55 -0.07 -7.92
N ILE A 494 -1.72 0.94 -8.19
CA ILE A 494 -0.39 1.10 -7.56
C ILE A 494 -0.49 1.12 -6.03
N LYS A 495 -1.47 1.87 -5.50
CA LYS A 495 -1.68 1.97 -4.05
C LYS A 495 -2.15 0.64 -3.45
N ASN A 496 -3.06 -0.06 -4.11
CA ASN A 496 -3.53 -1.37 -3.68
C ASN A 496 -2.38 -2.40 -3.72
N TYR A 497 -1.58 -2.37 -4.78
CA TYR A 497 -0.39 -3.21 -4.93
C TYR A 497 0.57 -3.03 -3.75
N TYR A 498 0.93 -1.79 -3.40
CA TYR A 498 1.77 -1.52 -2.23
C TYR A 498 1.15 -2.00 -0.92
N THR A 499 -0.17 -1.86 -0.77
CA THR A 499 -0.89 -2.31 0.44
C THR A 499 -0.89 -3.83 0.54
N ASN A 500 -1.18 -4.56 -0.54
CA ASN A 500 -1.18 -6.02 -0.53
C ASN A 500 0.23 -6.58 -0.35
N LEU A 501 1.24 -5.93 -0.91
CA LEU A 501 2.64 -6.33 -0.70
C LEU A 501 3.04 -6.18 0.78
N GLU A 502 2.67 -5.06 1.41
CA GLU A 502 2.89 -4.86 2.85
C GLU A 502 2.14 -5.92 3.69
N GLU A 503 0.88 -6.24 3.34
CA GLU A 503 0.08 -7.25 4.04
C GLU A 503 0.64 -8.68 3.92
N ILE A 504 1.36 -9.00 2.85
CA ILE A 504 2.09 -10.27 2.71
C ILE A 504 3.33 -10.25 3.61
N VAL A 505 4.11 -9.16 3.56
CA VAL A 505 5.32 -9.01 4.39
C VAL A 505 5.00 -9.09 5.87
N GLU A 506 3.95 -8.40 6.34
CA GLU A 506 3.50 -8.47 7.74
C GLU A 506 2.99 -9.85 8.15
N PHE A 507 2.53 -10.67 7.20
CA PHE A 507 2.06 -12.01 7.48
C PHE A 507 3.19 -13.04 7.50
N GLU A 508 4.26 -12.81 6.73
CA GLU A 508 5.43 -13.69 6.65
C GLU A 508 6.55 -13.33 7.65
N SER A 509 6.51 -12.12 8.22
CA SER A 509 7.43 -11.65 9.29
C SER A 509 6.98 -12.13 10.66
#